data_AF-R6X6J9-F1
#
_entry.id   AF-R6X6J9-F1
#
_cell.length_a   1.000
_cell.length_b   1.000
_cell.length_c   1.000
_cell.angle_alpha   90.00
_cell.angle_beta   90.00
_cell.angle_gamma   90.00
#
_symmetry.space_group_name_H-M   'P 1'
#
loop_
_entity.id
_entity.type
_entity.pdbx_description
1 polymer ?
#
loop_
_entity_poly.entity_id
_entity_poly.type
_entity_poly.pdbx_seq_one_letter_code
_entity_poly.pdbx_strand_id
1 'polypeptide(L)' 'MFEKFFHEVTGPYIWGLILLLSLRAIFSSVRKKDYPHAAAFIVVAIAAAFMTASALDMLPPAIAEIFA' A
#
# COMPACT_ATOMS: atom_id res chain seq x y z
N MET A 1 -1.47 20.17 -14.19
CA MET A 1 -1.69 18.77 -14.64
C MET A 1 -1.11 17.77 -13.63
N PHE A 2 0.12 17.98 -13.16
CA PHE A 2 0.74 17.18 -12.08
C PHE A 2 -0.11 17.18 -10.79
N GLU A 3 -0.54 18.35 -10.28
CA GLU A 3 -1.41 18.41 -9.08
C GLU A 3 -2.73 17.64 -9.20
N LYS A 4 -3.39 17.65 -10.37
CA LYS A 4 -4.60 16.84 -10.60
C LYS A 4 -4.30 15.34 -10.56
N PHE A 5 -3.14 14.93 -11.08
CA PHE A 5 -2.67 13.55 -11.03
C PHE A 5 -2.43 13.11 -9.58
N PHE A 6 -1.80 13.96 -8.75
CA PHE A 6 -1.61 13.69 -7.32
C PHE A 6 -2.93 13.72 -6.54
N HIS A 7 -3.89 14.55 -6.95
CA HIS A 7 -5.24 14.59 -6.36
C HIS A 7 -6.08 13.34 -6.70
N GLU A 8 -5.87 12.74 -7.88
CA GLU A 8 -6.45 11.44 -8.25
C GLU A 8 -5.73 10.28 -7.53
N VAL A 9 -4.40 10.36 -7.41
CA VAL A 9 -3.56 9.36 -6.69
C VAL A 9 -3.69 9.46 -5.17
N THR A 10 -4.26 10.55 -4.62
CA THR A 10 -4.65 10.65 -3.20
C THR A 10 -6.00 10.03 -2.89
N GLY A 11 -6.70 9.48 -3.88
CA GLY A 11 -7.89 8.68 -3.61
C GLY A 11 -7.52 7.44 -2.78
N PRO A 12 -8.16 7.18 -1.63
CA PRO A 12 -7.93 5.96 -0.83
C PRO A 12 -8.04 4.69 -1.68
N TYR A 13 -8.86 4.75 -2.73
CA TYR A 13 -9.11 3.69 -3.69
C TYR A 13 -7.88 3.31 -4.53
N ILE A 14 -7.03 4.27 -4.93
CA ILE A 14 -5.84 3.96 -5.75
C ILE A 14 -4.80 3.23 -4.89
N TRP A 15 -4.54 3.73 -3.68
CA TRP A 15 -3.69 3.03 -2.72
C TRP A 15 -4.25 1.67 -2.33
N GLY A 16 -5.58 1.56 -2.19
CA GLY A 16 -6.25 0.29 -1.93
C GLY A 16 -6.07 -0.72 -3.07
N LEU A 17 -6.14 -0.27 -4.33
CA LEU A 17 -5.85 -1.12 -5.49
C LEU A 17 -4.38 -1.56 -5.54
N ILE A 18 -3.43 -0.66 -5.24
CA ILE A 18 -2.00 -0.99 -5.14
C ILE A 18 -1.77 -2.02 -4.02
N LEU A 19 -2.46 -1.90 -2.88
CA LEU A 19 -2.41 -2.87 -1.80
C LEU A 19 -2.91 -4.25 -2.26
N LEU A 20 -4.04 -4.32 -2.96
CA LEU A 20 -4.58 -5.58 -3.48
C LEU A 20 -3.64 -6.23 -4.51
N LEU A 21 -3.06 -5.43 -5.41
CA LEU A 21 -2.11 -5.92 -6.41
C LEU A 21 -0.81 -6.41 -5.78
N SER A 22 -0.28 -5.70 -4.79
CA SER A 22 0.92 -6.12 -4.07
C SER A 22 0.69 -7.40 -3.28
N LEU A 23 -0.45 -7.54 -2.58
CA LEU A 23 -0.83 -8.79 -1.90
C LEU A 23 -0.94 -9.97 -2.88
N ARG A 24 -1.58 -9.75 -4.04
CA ARG A 24 -1.67 -10.77 -5.10
C ARG A 24 -0.27 -11.15 -5.61
N ALA A 25 0.61 -10.18 -5.78
CA ALA A 25 1.98 -10.41 -6.25
C ALA A 25 2.81 -11.19 -5.21
N ILE A 26 2.73 -10.83 -3.92
CA ILE A 26 3.34 -11.58 -2.82
C ILE A 26 2.85 -13.03 -2.85
N PHE A 27 1.54 -13.26 -2.90
CA PHE A 27 0.97 -14.61 -2.91
C PHE A 27 1.44 -15.42 -4.12
N SER A 28 1.45 -14.81 -5.31
CA SER A 28 1.95 -15.45 -6.53
C SER A 28 3.44 -15.81 -6.43
N SER A 29 4.28 -14.89 -5.94
CA SER A 29 5.72 -15.09 -5.79
C SER A 29 6.06 -16.16 -4.74
N VAL A 30 5.38 -16.14 -3.60
CA VAL A 30 5.53 -17.18 -2.55
C VAL A 30 5.14 -18.55 -3.08
N ARG A 31 4.03 -18.66 -3.84
CA ARG A 31 3.63 -19.94 -4.47
C ARG A 31 4.66 -20.46 -5.47
N LYS A 32 5.40 -19.57 -6.12
CA LYS A 32 6.49 -19.90 -7.05
C LYS A 32 7.85 -20.09 -6.35
N LYS A 33 7.91 -19.99 -5.02
CA LYS A 33 9.14 -19.99 -4.20
C LYS A 33 10.12 -18.87 -4.58
N ASP A 34 9.62 -17.80 -5.15
CA ASP A 34 10.39 -16.62 -5.56
C ASP A 34 10.36 -15.56 -4.44
N TYR A 35 11.12 -15.85 -3.38
CA TYR A 35 11.18 -15.02 -2.18
C TYR A 35 11.76 -13.61 -2.41
N PRO A 36 12.77 -13.39 -3.29
CA PRO A 36 13.28 -12.05 -3.56
C PRO A 36 12.20 -11.11 -4.12
N HIS A 37 11.39 -11.59 -5.08
CA HIS A 37 10.30 -10.79 -5.62
C HIS A 37 9.19 -10.58 -4.60
N ALA A 38 8.88 -11.61 -3.78
CA ALA A 38 7.92 -11.45 -2.70
C ALA A 38 8.34 -10.34 -1.72
N ALA A 39 9.63 -10.29 -1.33
CA ALA A 39 10.17 -9.27 -0.43
C ALA A 39 10.04 -7.85 -1.00
N ALA A 40 10.27 -7.67 -2.30
CA ALA A 40 10.07 -6.38 -2.96
C ALA A 40 8.62 -5.88 -2.86
N PHE A 41 7.63 -6.78 -2.99
CA PHE A 41 6.22 -6.42 -2.87
C PHE A 41 5.76 -6.19 -1.42
N ILE A 42 6.46 -6.73 -0.41
CA ILE A 42 6.13 -6.47 1.01
C ILE A 42 6.28 -4.99 1.33
N VAL A 43 7.35 -4.34 0.88
CA VAL A 43 7.57 -2.90 1.11
C VAL A 43 6.44 -2.07 0.47
N VAL A 44 6.04 -2.44 -0.75
CA VAL A 44 4.93 -1.81 -1.46
C VAL A 44 3.61 -2.02 -0.73
N ALA A 45 3.37 -3.22 -0.20
CA ALA A 45 2.15 -3.53 0.56
C ALA A 45 2.06 -2.72 1.86
N ILE A 46 3.17 -2.56 2.58
CA ILE A 46 3.20 -1.75 3.82
C ILE A 46 2.91 -0.28 3.52
N ALA A 47 3.59 0.31 2.53
CA ALA A 47 3.37 1.69 2.14
C ALA A 47 1.93 1.92 1.66
N ALA A 48 1.41 1.02 0.82
CA ALA A 48 0.03 1.11 0.33
C ALA A 48 -0.99 0.95 1.47
N ALA A 49 -0.78 0.02 2.40
CA ALA A 49 -1.64 -0.15 3.57
C ALA A 49 -1.67 1.09 4.45
N PHE A 50 -0.52 1.72 4.69
CA PHE A 50 -0.43 2.97 5.45
C PHE A 50 -1.20 4.10 4.75
N MET A 51 -0.96 4.31 3.45
CA MET A 51 -1.62 5.36 2.69
C MET A 51 -3.14 5.14 2.59
N THR A 52 -3.59 3.89 2.40
CA THR A 52 -5.03 3.55 2.40
C THR A 52 -5.65 3.77 3.78
N ALA A 53 -5.00 3.29 4.86
CA ALA A 53 -5.51 3.47 6.21
C ALA A 53 -5.56 4.94 6.61
N SER A 54 -4.56 5.74 6.22
CA SER A 54 -4.53 7.18 6.43
C SER A 54 -5.66 7.89 5.69
N ALA A 55 -5.91 7.51 4.43
CA ALA A 55 -6.95 8.15 3.62
C ALA A 55 -8.38 7.73 4.01
N LEU A 56 -8.54 6.67 4.82
CA LEU A 56 -9.83 6.21 5.36
C LEU A 56 -10.03 6.57 6.84
N ASP A 57 -9.12 7.33 7.46
CA ASP A 57 -9.11 7.61 8.90
C ASP A 57 -9.15 6.33 9.78
N MET A 58 -8.56 5.24 9.27
CA MET A 58 -8.50 3.93 9.93
C MET A 58 -7.11 3.60 10.50
N LEU A 59 -6.20 4.59 10.54
CA LEU A 59 -4.89 4.40 11.13
C LEU A 59 -5.02 4.04 12.62
N PRO A 60 -4.36 2.96 13.09
CA PRO A 60 -4.30 2.67 14.51
C PRO A 60 -3.68 3.86 15.25
N PRO A 61 -4.20 4.24 16.43
CA PRO A 61 -3.71 5.42 17.17
C PRO A 61 -2.22 5.33 17.50
N ALA A 62 -1.72 4.13 17.82
CA ALA A 62 -0.29 3.88 18.05
C ALA A 62 0.61 4.17 16.84
N ILE A 63 0.06 4.14 15.61
CA ILE A 63 0.79 4.47 14.39
C ILE A 63 0.59 5.95 14.06
N ALA A 64 -0.63 6.47 14.21
CA ALA A 64 -0.91 7.89 13.98
C ALA A 64 -0.01 8.80 14.83
N GLU A 65 0.24 8.44 16.10
CA GLU A 65 1.13 9.19 17.00
C GLU A 65 2.61 9.18 16.58
N ILE A 66 3.07 8.20 15.79
CA ILE A 66 4.46 8.13 15.31
C ILE A 66 4.69 9.11 14.14
N PHE A 67 3.62 9.46 13.41
CA PHE A 67 3.69 10.26 12.19
C PHE A 67 3.00 11.64 12.30
N ALA A 68 2.45 11.98 13.48
CA ALA A 68 1.90 13.29 13.83
C ALA A 68 3.00 14.28 14.23
#